data_AF-A0A5B8UE36-F1
#
_entry.id   AF-A0A5B8UE36-F1
#
_cell.length_a   1.000
_cell.length_b   1.000
_cell.length_c   1.000
_cell.angle_alpha   90.00
_cell.angle_beta   90.00
_cell.angle_gamma   90.00
#
_symmetry.space_group_name_H-M   'P 1'
#
loop_
_entity.id
_entity.type
_entity.pdbx_description
1 polymer ?
#
loop_
_entity_poly.entity_id
_entity_poly.type
_entity_poly.pdbx_seq_one_letter_code
_entity_poly.pdbx_strand_id
1 'polypeptide(L)'
;MSIGSHFEILPGLSFDPLASLYINTSNTNTFLPQYYNGTALITTRVMSAGYNSFRQKQVDAIFNYKMQFHREHSISALAGFAYVGSKTYNLSASGQGAATDNIQTLNAATTRNSISSAVSERLILSYLYNIDYNFRQKYLLTINGRYDGASNLGEKHQWGFFPRNIRRMEYIQGRFLESTGYS
;
A
#
# COMPACT_ATOMS: atom_id res chain seq x y z
N MET A 1 5.22 9.33 -5.20
CA MET A 1 6.54 9.24 -5.88
C MET A 1 7.17 7.92 -5.50
N SER A 2 7.77 7.23 -6.47
CA SER A 2 8.54 6.00 -6.23
C SER A 2 9.86 6.10 -7.00
N ILE A 3 10.91 5.52 -6.43
CA ILE A 3 12.21 5.35 -7.05
C ILE A 3 12.64 3.91 -6.83
N GLY A 4 13.14 3.27 -7.88
CA GLY A 4 13.63 1.91 -7.82
C GLY A 4 14.78 1.72 -8.79
N SER A 5 15.51 0.63 -8.63
CA SER A 5 16.63 0.28 -9.51
C SER A 5 16.73 -1.23 -9.62
N HIS A 6 17.42 -1.68 -10.67
CA HIS A 6 17.72 -3.09 -10.91
C HIS A 6 19.23 -3.24 -11.02
N PHE A 7 19.81 -4.11 -10.20
CA PHE A 7 21.24 -4.37 -10.20
C PHE A 7 21.48 -5.86 -10.43
N GLU A 8 22.16 -6.22 -11.51
CA GLU A 8 22.68 -7.57 -11.69
C GLU A 8 24.00 -7.70 -10.92
N ILE A 9 24.02 -8.55 -9.89
CA ILE A 9 25.19 -8.73 -9.02
C ILE A 9 26.12 -9.78 -9.63
N LEU A 10 25.54 -10.89 -10.09
CA LEU A 10 26.19 -12.00 -10.77
C LEU A 10 25.22 -12.56 -11.82
N PRO A 11 25.68 -13.35 -12.81
CA PRO A 11 24.79 -13.99 -13.77
C PRO A 11 23.65 -14.74 -13.06
N GLY A 12 22.42 -14.29 -13.31
CA GLY A 12 21.21 -14.86 -12.71
C GLY A 12 20.87 -14.37 -11.30
N LEU A 13 21.73 -13.60 -10.61
CA LEU A 13 21.46 -12.97 -9.31
C LEU A 13 21.26 -11.46 -9.46
N SER A 14 20.08 -10.95 -9.14
CA SER A 14 19.79 -9.52 -9.11
C SER A 14 19.32 -9.02 -7.75
N PHE A 15 19.52 -7.73 -7.53
CA PHE A 15 18.96 -6.97 -6.41
C PHE A 15 18.13 -5.81 -6.93
N ASP A 16 16.93 -5.71 -6.39
CA ASP A 16 15.86 -4.82 -6.84
C ASP A 16 15.35 -3.98 -5.65
N PRO A 17 16.05 -2.90 -5.27
CA PRO A 17 15.58 -1.99 -4.24
C PRO A 17 14.52 -1.03 -4.80
N LEU A 18 13.52 -0.74 -3.98
CA LEU A 18 12.48 0.25 -4.25
C LEU A 18 12.17 1.05 -3.00
N ALA A 19 11.99 2.36 -3.17
CA ALA A 19 11.49 3.25 -2.14
C ALA A 19 10.33 4.08 -2.69
N SER A 20 9.28 4.25 -1.90
CA SER A 20 8.12 5.06 -2.29
C SER A 20 7.62 5.95 -1.16
N LEU A 21 7.11 7.11 -1.56
CA LEU A 21 6.47 8.09 -0.70
C LEU A 21 5.15 8.50 -1.35
N TYR A 22 4.06 8.26 -0.62
CA TYR A 22 2.72 8.69 -0.97
C TYR A 22 2.25 9.71 0.06
N ILE A 23 1.75 10.85 -0.41
CA ILE A 23 1.20 11.90 0.43
C ILE A 23 -0.13 12.31 -0.19
N ASN A 24 -1.17 12.30 0.63
CA ASN A 24 -2.47 12.85 0.28
C ASN A 24 -2.86 13.85 1.36
N THR A 25 -3.24 15.05 0.94
CA THR A 25 -3.73 16.09 1.84
C THR A 25 -5.06 16.59 1.35
N SER A 26 -6.02 16.77 2.26
CA SER A 26 -7.28 17.44 1.98
C SER A 26 -7.45 18.61 2.92
N ASN A 27 -7.93 19.71 2.36
CA ASN A 27 -8.36 20.88 3.11
C ASN A 27 -9.85 21.04 2.84
N THR A 28 -10.63 21.25 3.90
CA THR A 28 -12.03 21.62 3.79
C THR A 28 -12.23 22.94 4.50
N ASN A 29 -12.96 23.85 3.87
CA ASN A 29 -13.45 25.07 4.50
C ASN A 29 -14.92 25.20 4.13
N THR A 30 -15.77 25.37 5.14
CA THR A 30 -17.19 25.61 4.93
C THR A 30 -17.58 26.89 5.64
N PHE A 31 -18.46 27.66 5.00
CA PHE A 31 -19.06 28.86 5.54
C PHE A 31 -20.51 28.91 5.07
N LEU A 32 -21.42 29.04 6.03
CA LEU A 32 -22.83 29.25 5.77
C LEU A 32 -23.12 30.75 5.96
N PRO A 33 -23.39 31.53 4.91
CA PRO A 33 -23.76 32.93 5.06
C PRO A 33 -25.10 33.07 5.78
N GLN A 34 -25.45 34.28 6.20
CA GLN A 34 -26.79 34.54 6.70
C GLN A 34 -27.85 34.19 5.64
N TYR A 35 -28.98 33.65 6.08
CA TYR A 35 -30.05 33.25 5.18
C TYR A 35 -31.41 33.39 5.87
N TYR A 36 -32.46 33.49 5.05
CA TYR A 36 -33.83 33.47 5.54
C TYR A 36 -34.36 32.03 5.51
N ASN A 37 -34.89 31.54 6.63
CA ASN A 37 -35.39 30.16 6.73
C ASN A 37 -36.91 30.03 6.49
N GLY A 38 -37.55 31.09 5.97
CA GLY A 38 -39.00 31.17 5.74
C GLY A 38 -39.76 31.95 6.82
N THR A 39 -39.24 32.05 8.04
CA THR A 39 -39.87 32.79 9.16
C THR A 39 -38.96 33.77 9.86
N ALA A 40 -37.65 33.58 9.81
CA ALA A 40 -36.66 34.44 10.45
C ALA A 40 -35.36 34.54 9.64
N LEU A 41 -34.65 35.65 9.85
CA LEU A 41 -33.29 35.82 9.37
C LEU A 41 -32.32 35.13 10.34
N ILE A 42 -31.57 34.14 9.84
CA ILE A 42 -30.54 33.44 10.60
C ILE A 42 -29.19 34.09 10.32
N THR A 43 -28.58 34.68 11.36
CA THR A 43 -27.31 35.42 11.28
C THR A 43 -26.14 34.70 11.95
N THR A 44 -26.34 33.44 12.36
CA THR A 44 -25.37 32.65 13.13
C THR A 44 -24.04 32.46 12.41
N ARG A 45 -24.05 32.39 11.06
CA ARG A 45 -22.88 32.22 10.20
C ARG A 45 -21.94 31.10 10.66
N VAL A 46 -22.40 29.86 10.49
CA VAL A 46 -21.65 28.67 10.90
C VAL A 46 -20.49 28.44 9.93
N MET A 47 -19.32 28.10 10.47
CA MET A 47 -18.14 27.81 9.68
C MET A 47 -17.34 26.66 10.26
N SER A 48 -16.66 25.92 9.39
CA SER A 48 -15.70 24.90 9.80
C SER A 48 -14.49 24.87 8.87
N ALA A 49 -13.36 24.46 9.42
CA ALA A 49 -12.19 24.10 8.65
C ALA A 49 -11.72 22.70 9.06
N GLY A 50 -11.18 21.99 8.09
CA GLY A 50 -10.59 20.69 8.28
C GLY A 50 -9.29 20.57 7.50
N TYR A 51 -8.33 19.86 8.07
CA TYR A 51 -7.13 19.44 7.38
C TYR A 51 -6.88 17.97 7.69
N ASN A 52 -6.82 17.16 6.64
CA ASN A 52 -6.43 15.76 6.76
C ASN A 52 -5.17 15.54 5.93
N SER A 53 -4.23 14.79 6.49
CA SER A 53 -3.00 14.40 5.82
C SER A 53 -2.76 12.92 6.05
N PHE A 54 -2.75 12.15 4.97
CA PHE A 54 -2.26 10.79 4.95
C PHE A 54 -0.87 10.75 4.31
N ARG A 55 0.09 10.11 4.97
CA ARG A 55 1.43 9.89 4.45
C ARG A 55 1.79 8.43 4.58
N GLN A 56 2.31 7.83 3.52
CA GLN A 56 2.82 6.47 3.52
C GLN A 56 4.22 6.45 2.93
N LYS A 57 5.13 5.78 3.63
CA LYS A 57 6.49 5.48 3.19
C LYS A 57 6.60 3.98 3.00
N GLN A 58 7.26 3.56 1.93
CA GLN A 58 7.54 2.15 1.68
C GLN A 58 8.98 1.97 1.22
N VAL A 59 9.59 0.88 1.66
CA VAL A 59 10.91 0.42 1.21
C VAL A 59 10.84 -1.07 0.99
N ASP A 60 11.19 -1.51 -0.21
CA ASP A 60 11.31 -2.92 -0.57
C ASP A 60 12.74 -3.19 -1.00
N ALA A 61 13.27 -4.35 -0.60
CA ALA A 61 14.60 -4.82 -0.94
C ALA A 61 14.48 -6.29 -1.34
N ILE A 62 14.52 -6.56 -2.64
CA ILE A 62 14.26 -7.88 -3.20
C ILE A 62 15.53 -8.43 -3.86
N PHE A 63 15.90 -9.65 -3.51
CA PHE A 63 16.91 -10.43 -4.21
C PHE A 63 16.23 -11.49 -5.07
N ASN A 64 16.65 -11.60 -6.31
CA ASN A 64 16.16 -12.60 -7.26
C ASN A 64 17.32 -13.46 -7.74
N TYR A 65 17.12 -14.78 -7.79
CA TYR A 65 18.09 -15.72 -8.32
C TYR A 65 17.44 -16.64 -9.34
N LYS A 66 18.02 -16.76 -10.53
CA LYS A 66 17.57 -17.64 -11.60
C LYS A 66 18.72 -18.52 -12.03
N MET A 67 18.48 -19.81 -12.03
CA MET A 67 19.47 -20.81 -12.43
C MET A 67 18.79 -21.86 -13.30
N GLN A 68 19.42 -22.19 -14.43
CA GLN A 68 19.09 -23.35 -15.23
C GLN A 68 20.23 -24.35 -15.14
N PHE A 69 19.92 -25.59 -14.79
CA PHE A 69 20.90 -26.67 -14.73
C PHE A 69 20.39 -27.86 -15.54
N HIS A 70 21.24 -28.34 -16.44
CA HIS A 70 20.80 -29.18 -17.56
C HIS A 70 19.72 -28.48 -18.41
N ARG A 71 19.38 -29.04 -19.57
CA ARG A 71 18.36 -28.46 -20.45
C ARG A 71 16.94 -28.53 -19.86
N GLU A 72 16.76 -29.21 -18.75
CA GLU A 72 15.46 -29.67 -18.27
C GLU A 72 15.04 -29.08 -16.94
N HIS A 73 15.97 -28.57 -16.12
CA HIS A 73 15.64 -28.03 -14.80
C HIS A 73 15.90 -26.53 -14.74
N SER A 74 14.95 -25.80 -14.16
CA SER A 74 15.12 -24.39 -13.84
C SER A 74 14.60 -24.09 -12.44
N ILE A 75 15.34 -23.24 -11.72
CA ILE A 75 14.98 -22.69 -10.43
C ILE A 75 14.91 -21.17 -10.57
N SER A 76 13.84 -20.58 -10.05
CA SER A 76 13.74 -19.15 -9.78
C SER A 76 13.43 -18.97 -8.31
N ALA A 77 14.30 -18.30 -7.58
CA ALA A 77 14.12 -18.00 -6.18
C ALA A 77 14.10 -16.48 -5.98
N LEU A 78 13.28 -16.04 -5.04
CA LEU A 78 13.16 -14.65 -4.61
C LEU A 78 13.17 -14.66 -3.08
N ALA A 79 13.94 -13.76 -2.49
CA ALA A 79 13.87 -13.46 -1.07
C ALA A 79 13.86 -11.94 -0.90
N GLY A 80 13.07 -11.43 0.03
CA GLY A 80 12.90 -9.99 0.13
C GLY A 80 12.44 -9.51 1.48
N PHE A 81 12.72 -8.23 1.70
CA PHE A 81 12.27 -7.45 2.83
C PHE A 81 11.36 -6.33 2.33
N ALA A 82 10.27 -6.07 3.03
CA ALA A 82 9.36 -4.97 2.74
C ALA A 82 9.00 -4.24 4.04
N TYR A 83 8.99 -2.92 3.97
CA TYR A 83 8.63 -2.02 5.05
C TYR A 83 7.58 -1.05 4.57
N VAL A 84 6.49 -0.89 5.31
CA VAL A 84 5.44 0.08 5.03
C VAL A 84 5.07 0.82 6.32
N GLY A 85 5.28 2.13 6.34
CA GLY A 85 4.86 3.00 7.44
C GLY A 85 3.84 4.02 6.96
N SER A 86 2.71 4.15 7.65
CA SER A 86 1.69 5.15 7.38
C SER A 86 1.38 6.02 8.59
N LYS A 87 1.05 7.28 8.32
CA LYS A 87 0.67 8.30 9.29
C LYS A 87 -0.52 9.09 8.78
N THR A 88 -1.56 9.15 9.59
CA THR A 88 -2.74 9.99 9.37
C THR A 88 -2.74 11.11 10.41
N TYR A 89 -2.92 12.34 9.96
CA TYR A 89 -3.18 13.49 10.80
C TYR A 89 -4.51 14.10 10.40
N ASN A 90 -5.38 14.34 11.37
CA ASN A 90 -6.65 15.02 11.17
C ASN A 90 -6.70 16.23 12.10
N LEU A 91 -7.16 17.35 11.58
CA LEU A 91 -7.49 18.56 12.31
C LEU A 91 -8.89 18.98 11.88
N SER A 92 -9.74 19.32 12.82
CA SER A 92 -11.03 19.95 12.56
C SER A 92 -11.28 21.05 13.57
N ALA A 93 -11.88 22.13 13.09
CA ALA A 93 -12.31 23.24 13.91
C ALA A 93 -13.63 23.79 13.40
N SER A 94 -14.48 24.25 14.30
CA SER A 94 -15.74 24.90 13.95
C SER A 94 -16.02 26.08 14.86
N GLY A 95 -16.77 27.04 14.33
CA GLY A 95 -17.16 28.24 15.04
C GLY A 95 -18.34 28.93 14.37
N GLN A 96 -18.76 30.03 14.98
CA GLN A 96 -19.88 30.82 14.51
C GLN A 96 -19.78 32.28 14.98
N GLY A 97 -20.72 33.10 14.53
CA GLY A 97 -20.92 34.47 14.99
C GLY A 97 -20.11 35.51 14.24
N ALA A 98 -19.72 35.25 12.98
CA ALA A 98 -19.07 36.27 12.17
C ALA A 98 -19.91 37.55 12.07
N ALA A 99 -19.24 38.70 12.12
CA ALA A 99 -19.89 40.00 12.00
C ALA A 99 -20.41 40.29 10.58
N THR A 100 -19.88 39.59 9.57
CA THR A 100 -20.17 39.82 8.15
C THR A 100 -20.05 38.53 7.35
N ASP A 101 -20.74 38.45 6.21
CA ASP A 101 -20.61 37.36 5.25
C ASP A 101 -19.34 37.46 4.38
N ASN A 102 -18.61 38.58 4.49
CA ASN A 102 -17.39 38.85 3.72
C ASN A 102 -16.14 38.12 4.24
N ILE A 103 -16.14 37.67 5.50
CA ILE A 103 -15.02 36.94 6.09
C ILE A 103 -15.46 35.50 6.37
N GLN A 104 -15.09 34.60 5.48
CA GLN A 104 -15.56 33.22 5.46
C GLN A 104 -14.62 32.23 6.16
N THR A 105 -13.59 32.75 6.82
CA THR A 105 -12.53 32.00 7.49
C THR A 105 -12.78 31.93 8.99
N LEU A 106 -12.33 30.85 9.64
CA LEU A 106 -12.56 30.59 11.08
C LEU A 106 -12.12 31.70 12.03
N ASN A 107 -11.18 32.57 11.64
CA ASN A 107 -10.76 33.71 12.46
C ASN A 107 -11.86 34.77 12.65
N ALA A 108 -12.90 34.77 11.82
CA ALA A 108 -14.07 35.64 11.98
C ALA A 108 -15.05 35.14 13.05
N ALA A 109 -14.91 33.90 13.52
CA ALA A 109 -15.80 33.35 14.52
C ALA A 109 -15.59 34.06 15.88
N THR A 110 -16.65 34.66 16.41
CA THR A 110 -16.67 35.20 17.78
C THR A 110 -16.85 34.08 18.80
N THR A 111 -17.50 32.98 18.42
CA THR A 111 -17.71 31.79 19.25
C THR A 111 -17.01 30.60 18.61
N ARG A 112 -16.13 29.93 19.37
CA ARG A 112 -15.44 28.71 18.95
C ARG A 112 -16.20 27.50 19.51
N ASN A 113 -16.74 26.67 18.62
CA ASN A 113 -17.63 25.56 18.99
C ASN A 113 -16.84 24.28 19.26
N SER A 114 -15.88 23.94 18.38
CA SER A 114 -15.05 22.76 18.56
C SER A 114 -13.67 22.94 17.94
N ILE A 115 -12.68 22.29 18.55
CA ILE A 115 -11.34 22.10 18.01
C ILE A 115 -10.90 20.68 18.34
N SER A 116 -10.41 19.96 17.35
CA SER A 116 -9.95 18.58 17.52
C SER A 116 -8.78 18.31 16.59
N SER A 117 -7.80 17.57 17.10
CA SER A 117 -6.72 17.04 16.29
C SER A 117 -6.38 15.63 16.73
N ALA A 118 -6.07 14.76 15.78
CA ALA A 118 -5.68 13.39 16.04
C ALA A 118 -4.55 12.96 15.12
N VAL A 119 -3.65 12.12 15.65
CA VAL A 119 -2.59 11.44 14.91
C VAL A 119 -2.80 9.94 15.04
N SER A 120 -2.64 9.21 13.94
CA SER A 120 -2.60 7.75 13.92
C SER A 120 -1.40 7.30 13.10
N GLU A 121 -0.65 6.32 13.61
CA GLU A 121 0.52 5.75 12.96
C GLU A 121 0.39 4.24 12.87
N ARG A 122 0.93 3.65 11.80
CA ARG A 122 0.99 2.21 11.59
C ARG A 122 2.27 1.85 10.85
N LEU A 123 2.91 0.79 11.28
CA LEU A 123 4.12 0.26 10.67
C LEU A 123 3.93 -1.24 10.42
N ILE A 124 4.33 -1.70 9.24
CA ILE A 124 4.38 -3.10 8.85
C ILE A 124 5.78 -3.40 8.35
N LEU A 125 6.36 -4.48 8.86
CA LEU A 125 7.63 -5.01 8.41
C LEU A 125 7.41 -6.45 7.97
N SER A 126 7.95 -6.81 6.82
CA SER A 126 7.64 -8.08 6.17
C SER A 126 8.89 -8.72 5.62
N TYR A 127 9.03 -10.03 5.84
CA TYR A 127 9.98 -10.88 5.13
C TYR A 127 9.19 -11.79 4.19
N LEU A 128 9.66 -11.95 2.96
CA LEU A 128 9.01 -12.79 1.97
C LEU A 128 10.02 -13.66 1.23
N TYR A 129 9.56 -14.83 0.80
CA TYR A 129 10.30 -15.67 -0.10
C TYR A 129 9.36 -16.37 -1.09
N ASN A 130 9.88 -16.66 -2.27
CA ASN A 130 9.19 -17.43 -3.31
C ASN A 130 10.22 -18.27 -4.07
N ILE A 131 10.00 -19.58 -4.15
CA ILE A 131 10.88 -20.52 -4.85
C ILE A 131 10.02 -21.29 -5.84
N ASP A 132 10.35 -21.13 -7.11
CA ASP A 132 9.75 -21.82 -8.24
C ASP A 132 10.77 -22.81 -8.81
N TYR A 133 10.35 -24.07 -8.90
CA TYR A 133 11.09 -25.13 -9.57
C TYR A 133 10.27 -25.65 -10.75
N ASN A 134 10.94 -25.77 -11.89
CA ASN A 134 10.35 -26.26 -13.12
C ASN A 134 11.22 -27.35 -13.71
N PHE A 135 10.61 -28.52 -13.91
CA PHE A 135 11.18 -29.62 -14.66
C PHE A 135 10.42 -29.83 -15.98
N ARG A 136 11.14 -29.67 -17.09
CA ARG A 136 10.70 -29.84 -18.49
C ARG A 136 9.41 -29.08 -18.84
N GLN A 137 9.10 -27.99 -18.15
CA GLN A 137 7.84 -27.24 -18.27
C GLN A 137 6.57 -28.08 -18.02
N LYS A 138 6.72 -29.27 -17.43
CA LYS A 138 5.62 -30.21 -17.15
C LYS A 138 5.34 -30.34 -15.66
N TYR A 139 6.39 -30.28 -14.86
CA TYR A 139 6.31 -30.43 -13.41
C TYR A 139 6.73 -29.11 -12.78
N LEU A 140 5.76 -28.40 -12.21
CA LEU A 140 5.93 -27.09 -11.61
C LEU A 140 5.69 -27.20 -10.10
N LEU A 141 6.66 -26.74 -9.32
CA LEU A 141 6.56 -26.66 -7.87
C LEU A 141 6.82 -25.22 -7.44
N THR A 142 5.86 -24.63 -6.73
CA THR A 142 5.98 -23.28 -6.16
C THR A 142 5.83 -23.34 -4.65
N ILE A 143 6.81 -22.78 -3.95
CA ILE A 143 6.79 -22.64 -2.49
C ILE A 143 6.96 -21.16 -2.18
N ASN A 144 6.02 -20.58 -1.45
CA ASN A 144 6.13 -19.20 -1.02
C ASN A 144 5.65 -19.01 0.42
N GLY A 145 6.13 -17.93 1.02
CA GLY A 145 5.77 -17.57 2.37
C GLY A 145 6.06 -16.13 2.65
N ARG A 146 5.31 -15.58 3.61
CA ARG A 146 5.51 -14.25 4.12
C ARG A 146 5.39 -14.25 5.64
N TYR A 147 6.29 -13.51 6.29
CA TYR A 147 6.30 -13.26 7.71
C TYR A 147 6.12 -11.77 7.95
N ASP A 148 4.95 -11.38 8.47
CA ASP A 148 4.54 -9.99 8.63
C ASP A 148 4.50 -9.61 10.10
N GLY A 149 5.15 -8.51 10.44
CA GLY A 149 5.02 -7.84 11.72
C GLY A 149 4.33 -6.49 11.61
N ALA A 150 3.49 -6.14 12.58
CA ALA A 150 2.75 -4.89 12.59
C ALA A 150 2.77 -4.20 13.97
N SER A 151 3.02 -2.90 14.00
CA SER A 151 3.15 -2.09 15.23
C SER A 151 1.89 -2.00 16.07
N ASN A 152 0.71 -2.21 15.48
CA ASN A 152 -0.58 -2.04 16.16
C ASN A 152 -1.05 -3.33 16.84
N LEU A 153 -0.26 -4.40 16.76
CA LEU A 153 -0.40 -5.59 17.58
C LEU A 153 0.47 -5.36 18.82
N GLY A 154 -0.11 -5.44 20.02
CA GLY A 154 0.61 -5.15 21.27
C GLY A 154 1.94 -5.91 21.37
N GLU A 155 2.90 -5.37 22.15
CA GLU A 155 4.32 -5.79 22.25
C GLU A 155 4.58 -7.32 22.33
N LYS A 156 3.59 -8.11 22.75
CA LYS A 156 3.68 -9.57 22.89
C LYS A 156 3.35 -10.41 21.64
N HIS A 157 2.75 -9.85 20.59
CA HIS A 157 2.34 -10.62 19.39
C HIS A 157 2.50 -9.82 18.08
N GLN A 158 3.66 -9.17 17.92
CA GLN A 158 3.90 -8.25 16.80
C GLN A 158 4.08 -8.93 15.44
N TRP A 159 4.03 -10.26 15.32
CA TRP A 159 4.37 -11.01 14.10
C TRP A 159 3.45 -12.20 13.82
N GLY A 160 3.09 -12.38 12.55
CA GLY A 160 2.30 -13.51 12.03
C GLY A 160 2.95 -14.13 10.78
N PHE A 161 2.95 -15.46 10.71
CA PHE A 161 3.47 -16.23 9.57
C PHE A 161 2.34 -16.76 8.68
N PHE A 162 2.43 -16.49 7.39
CA PHE A 162 1.41 -16.88 6.40
C PHE A 162 2.05 -17.72 5.27
N PRO A 163 2.22 -19.04 5.46
CA PRO A 163 2.74 -19.91 4.41
C PRO A 163 1.66 -20.21 3.36
N ARG A 164 2.04 -20.27 2.07
CA ARG A 164 1.18 -20.84 1.02
C ARG A 164 1.99 -21.81 0.16
N ASN A 165 1.50 -23.04 0.05
CA ASN A 165 2.09 -24.07 -0.80
C ASN A 165 1.15 -24.32 -1.99
N ILE A 166 1.63 -24.14 -3.22
CA ILE A 166 0.85 -24.42 -4.43
C ILE A 166 1.61 -25.45 -5.26
N ARG A 167 0.96 -26.58 -5.56
CA ARG A 167 1.46 -27.61 -6.46
C ARG A 167 0.59 -27.63 -7.72
N ARG A 168 1.18 -27.47 -8.91
CA ARG A 168 0.47 -27.61 -10.19
C ARG A 168 1.19 -28.66 -11.04
N MET A 169 0.46 -29.71 -11.41
CA MET A 169 0.92 -30.73 -12.35
C MET A 169 0.12 -30.63 -13.63
N GLU A 170 0.80 -30.45 -14.76
CA GLU A 170 0.15 -30.35 -16.07
C GLU A 170 0.56 -31.56 -16.92
N TYR A 171 -0.38 -32.46 -17.15
CA TYR A 171 -0.19 -33.62 -18.02
C TYR A 171 -0.35 -33.17 -19.47
N ILE A 172 0.74 -32.75 -20.10
CA ILE A 172 0.76 -32.59 -21.56
C ILE A 172 0.87 -33.99 -22.16
N GLN A 173 -0.26 -34.60 -22.50
CA GLN A 173 -0.29 -35.74 -23.41
C GLN A 173 0.46 -35.33 -24.68
N GLY A 174 1.51 -36.08 -25.00
CA GLY A 174 2.32 -35.85 -26.18
C GLY A 174 1.44 -35.83 -27.43
N ARG A 175 1.68 -34.86 -28.31
CA ARG A 175 1.22 -34.90 -29.69
C ARG A 175 1.76 -36.18 -30.33
N PHE A 176 0.87 -37.13 -30.60
CA PHE A 176 1.09 -38.10 -31.66
C PHE A 176 1.06 -37.32 -32.97
N LEU A 177 2.21 -37.13 -33.59
CA LEU A 177 2.31 -36.87 -35.03
C LEU A 177 2.79 -38.17 -35.64
N GLU A 178 1.86 -38.99 -36.11
CA GLU A 178 2.20 -40.02 -37.10
C GLU A 178 2.52 -39.30 -38.41
N SER A 179 3.81 -39.19 -38.74
CA SER A 179 4.24 -39.03 -40.12
C SER A 179 4.44 -40.43 -40.70
N THR A 180 3.44 -40.96 -41.37
CA THR A 180 3.65 -42.02 -42.36
C THR A 180 3.51 -41.41 -43.74
N GLY A 181 4.65 -41.08 -44.34
CA GLY A 181 4.78 -41.01 -45.79
C GLY A 181 5.87 -41.99 -46.18
N TYR A 182 5.55 -42.94 -47.06
CA TYR A 182 6.38 -43.36 -48.20
C TYR A 182 5.55 -44.26 -49.12
N SER A 183 5.47 -43.82 -50.38
CA SER A 183 5.10 -44.50 -51.64
C SER A 183 3.77 -45.25 -51.73
#